data_AF-A0A972EIN2-F1
#
_entry.id   AF-A0A972EIN2-F1
#
_cell.length_a   1.000
_cell.length_b   1.000
_cell.length_c   1.000
_cell.angle_alpha   90.00
_cell.angle_beta   90.00
_cell.angle_gamma   90.00
#
_symmetry.space_group_name_H-M   'P 1'
#
loop_
_entity.id
_entity.type
_entity.pdbx_description
1 polymer ?
#
loop_
_entity_poly.entity_id
_entity_poly.type
_entity_poly.pdbx_seq_one_letter_code
_entity_poly.pdbx_strand_id
1 'polypeptide(L)' 'VLIRGGRIKDLPGVRYHIVRGALDTAGVAERKQSRSKYGAKKPKEAR' A
#
# COMPACT_ATOMS: atom_id res chain seq x y z
N VAL A 1 -3.24 10.78 -6.05
CA VAL A 1 -2.93 9.32 -6.02
C VAL A 1 -1.65 9.03 -6.80
N LEU A 2 -0.71 8.23 -6.28
CA LEU A 2 0.54 7.84 -6.97
C LEU A 2 0.47 6.40 -7.51
N ILE A 3 0.98 6.18 -8.71
CA ILE A 3 0.90 4.89 -9.43
C ILE A 3 2.30 4.24 -9.51
N ARG A 4 2.38 2.94 -9.28
CA ARG A 4 3.57 2.10 -9.52
C ARG A 4 3.28 1.03 -10.58
N GLY A 5 4.31 0.63 -11.31
CA GLY A 5 4.23 -0.49 -12.25
C GLY A 5 3.88 -1.81 -11.55
N GLY A 6 3.10 -2.65 -12.22
CA GLY A 6 2.85 -4.03 -11.83
C GLY A 6 1.49 -4.52 -12.31
N ARG A 7 1.51 -5.61 -13.08
CA ARG A 7 0.32 -6.24 -13.64
C ARG A 7 -0.35 -7.13 -12.60
N ILE A 8 -1.67 -7.01 -12.46
CA ILE A 8 -2.47 -8.01 -11.76
C ILE A 8 -2.65 -9.19 -12.71
N LYS A 9 -2.13 -10.36 -12.33
CA LYS A 9 -2.09 -11.56 -13.18
C LYS A 9 -3.50 -11.93 -13.66
N ASP A 10 -4.47 -11.84 -12.76
CA ASP A 10 -5.81 -12.38 -12.95
C ASP A 10 -6.75 -11.43 -13.68
N LEU A 11 -6.37 -10.15 -13.85
CA LEU A 11 -7.23 -9.12 -14.43
C LEU A 11 -6.64 -8.58 -15.75
N PRO A 12 -7.31 -8.80 -16.90
CA PRO A 12 -6.93 -8.17 -18.14
C PRO A 12 -7.16 -6.65 -18.05
N GLY A 13 -6.20 -5.87 -18.53
CA GLY A 13 -6.27 -4.39 -18.51
C GLY A 13 -5.71 -3.72 -17.25
N VAL A 14 -5.57 -4.44 -16.12
CA VAL A 14 -5.02 -3.85 -14.88
C VAL A 14 -3.50 -4.04 -14.81
N ARG A 15 -2.78 -3.04 -15.32
CA ARG A 15 -1.31 -3.06 -15.50
C ARG A 15 -0.52 -2.31 -14.41
N TYR A 16 -1.23 -1.67 -13.48
CA TYR A 16 -0.62 -0.81 -12.49
C TYR A 16 -1.20 -1.03 -11.10
N HIS A 17 -0.40 -0.73 -10.08
CA HIS A 17 -0.85 -0.68 -8.70
C HIS A 17 -0.81 0.75 -8.18
N ILE A 18 -1.66 1.02 -7.19
CA ILE A 18 -1.63 2.25 -6.43
C ILE A 18 -0.59 2.13 -5.31
N VAL A 19 0.23 3.16 -5.14
CA VAL A 19 1.07 3.30 -3.93
C VAL A 19 0.15 3.75 -2.78
N ARG A 20 0.17 3.02 -1.67
CA ARG A 20 -0.66 3.29 -0.49
C ARG A 20 0.11 4.17 0.51
N GLY A 21 -0.56 5.15 1.11
CA GLY A 21 0.06 6.10 2.03
C GLY A 21 0.81 7.24 1.33
N ALA A 22 0.48 7.53 0.07
CA ALA A 22 1.12 8.59 -0.73
C ALA A 22 0.05 9.45 -1.44
N LEU A 23 0.21 10.78 -1.36
CA LEU A 23 -0.81 11.75 -1.79
C LEU A 23 -2.15 11.43 -1.11
N ASP A 24 -3.23 11.35 -1.89
CA ASP A 24 -4.60 11.20 -1.38
C ASP A 24 -4.94 9.77 -0.93
N THR A 25 -4.02 8.81 -1.02
CA THR A 25 -4.31 7.41 -0.66
C THR A 25 -3.93 7.09 0.77
N ALA A 26 -4.92 6.65 1.55
CA ALA A 26 -4.67 6.17 2.90
C ALA A 26 -3.89 4.85 2.93
N GLY A 27 -3.07 4.67 3.96
CA GLY A 27 -2.47 3.38 4.29
C GLY A 27 -3.51 2.38 4.82
N VAL A 28 -3.08 1.14 5.06
CA VAL A 28 -3.93 0.13 5.72
C VAL A 28 -3.76 0.25 7.24
N ALA A 29 -4.87 0.42 7.98
CA ALA A 29 -4.84 0.44 9.44
C ALA A 29 -4.42 -0.92 10.02
N GLU A 30 -3.75 -0.91 11.17
CA GLU A 30 -3.40 -2.11 11.96
C GLU A 30 -2.57 -3.20 11.25
N ARG A 31 -2.02 -2.91 10.07
CA ARG A 31 -1.19 -3.87 9.35
C ARG A 31 0.17 -4.04 10.04
N LYS A 32 0.34 -5.15 10.75
CA LYS A 32 1.58 -5.48 11.49
C LYS A 32 2.71 -6.01 10.61
N GLN A 33 2.40 -6.69 9.51
CA GLN A 33 3.37 -7.33 8.60
C GLN A 33 3.34 -6.73 7.18
N SER A 34 4.52 -6.65 6.54
CA SER A 34 4.72 -6.02 5.21
C SER A 34 4.19 -4.58 5.12
N ARG A 35 4.28 -3.83 6.23
CA ARG A 35 3.69 -2.49 6.40
C ARG A 35 4.14 -1.46 5.37
N SER A 36 5.37 -1.57 4.86
CA SER A 36 5.94 -0.65 3.86
C SER A 36 5.19 -0.72 2.52
N LYS A 37 4.72 -1.90 2.11
CA LYS A 37 3.95 -2.06 0.86
C LYS A 37 2.55 -1.43 0.95
N TYR A 38 1.98 -1.42 2.16
CA TYR A 38 0.60 -1.00 2.40
C TYR A 38 0.49 0.38 3.06
N GLY A 39 1.60 1.11 3.21
CA GLY A 39 1.60 2.45 3.79
C GLY A 39 1.23 2.49 5.28
N ALA A 40 1.44 1.40 6.02
CA ALA A 40 1.16 1.35 7.45
C ALA A 40 2.38 1.78 8.27
N LYS A 41 2.20 2.71 9.21
CA LYS A 41 3.26 3.16 10.11
C LYS A 41 3.58 2.08 11.15
N LYS A 42 4.82 2.07 11.65
CA LYS A 42 5.18 1.23 12.80
C LYS A 42 4.36 1.71 14.00
N PRO A 43 3.56 0.84 14.65
CA PRO A 43 2.92 1.22 15.90
C PRO A 43 4.01 1.56 16.92
N LYS A 44 3.87 2.69 17.60
CA LYS A 44 4.68 2.98 18.78
C LYS A 44 4.12 2.08 19.88
N GLU A 45 4.80 0.97 20.14
CA GLU A 45 4.61 0.27 21.41
C GLU A 45 5.09 1.23 22.50
N ALA A 46 4.19 1.60 23.41
CA ALA A 46 4.55 2.28 24.63
C ALA A 46 5.34 1.27 25.46
N ARG A 47 6.67 1.31 25.30
CA ARG A 47 7.60 0.67 26.23
C ARG A 47 7.90 1.64 27.35
#